data_AF-Q4K463-F1
#
_entry.id   AF-Q4K463-F1
#
_cell.length_a   1.000
_cell.length_b   1.000
_cell.length_c   1.000
_cell.angle_alpha   90.00
_cell.angle_beta   90.00
_cell.angle_gamma   90.00
#
_symmetry.space_group_name_H-M   'P 1'
#
loop_
_entity.id
_entity.type
_entity.pdbx_description
1 polymer ?
#
loop_
_entity_poly.entity_id
_entity_poly.type
_entity_poly.pdbx_seq_one_letter_code
_entity_poly.pdbx_strand_id
1 'polypeptide(L)'
;MKIFMSRAALAGLLLGTSMLAGAAEIPRTEAPAGAKVTIVSPADGATVDKTFKVKFGVEGIALAPAGDQTANTGHHHLLIDVDQLPAENLPIPMDANHLHFGKAQTETEVTLTPGKHTLQLELGDKNHVPFNPVIVSKKITVTVK
;
A
#
# COMPACT_ATOMS: atom_id res chain seq x y z
N MET A 1 82.79 0.54 -6.58
CA MET A 1 82.91 0.27 -5.13
C MET A 1 81.59 0.63 -4.46
N LYS A 2 81.01 -0.34 -3.74
CA LYS A 2 79.92 -0.25 -2.73
C LYS A 2 78.50 0.17 -3.18
N ILE A 3 77.66 -0.87 -3.19
CA ILE A 3 76.20 -0.91 -3.04
C ILE A 3 75.76 -0.13 -1.80
N PHE A 4 74.61 0.57 -1.84
CA PHE A 4 73.67 0.63 -0.72
C PHE A 4 72.21 0.76 -1.20
N MET A 5 71.36 -0.05 -0.59
CA MET A 5 69.92 -0.24 -0.78
C MET A 5 69.09 0.99 -0.36
N SER A 6 67.85 1.12 -0.86
CA SER A 6 66.67 1.10 0.02
C SER A 6 65.33 1.09 -0.72
N ARG A 7 64.37 0.46 -0.04
CA ARG A 7 63.07 -0.04 -0.47
C ARG A 7 62.03 1.09 -0.43
N ALA A 8 61.10 1.11 -1.38
CA ALA A 8 59.73 1.54 -1.12
C ALA A 8 58.81 0.88 -2.15
N ALA A 9 58.23 -0.26 -1.77
CA ALA A 9 57.03 -0.76 -2.42
C ALA A 9 55.86 0.05 -1.85
N LEU A 10 55.14 0.80 -2.69
CA LEU A 10 53.87 1.42 -2.30
C LEU A 10 52.75 0.73 -3.08
N ALA A 11 52.17 -0.30 -2.44
CA ALA A 11 50.89 -0.85 -2.83
C ALA A 11 49.80 0.16 -2.44
N GLY A 12 49.17 0.79 -3.43
CA GLY A 12 47.95 1.58 -3.22
C GLY A 12 46.74 0.67 -3.10
N LEU A 13 46.40 0.29 -1.88
CA LEU A 13 45.19 -0.46 -1.54
C LEU A 13 44.03 0.51 -1.27
N LEU A 14 42.96 0.36 -2.07
CA LEU A 14 41.50 0.58 -1.81
C LEU A 14 41.07 1.84 -1.02
N LEU A 15 40.01 2.53 -1.41
CA LEU A 15 38.65 2.17 -0.98
C LEU A 15 37.62 2.90 -1.86
N GLY A 16 36.88 2.16 -2.67
CA GLY A 16 35.62 2.64 -3.23
C GLY A 16 34.55 2.59 -2.14
N THR A 17 34.17 3.74 -1.60
CA THR A 17 33.01 3.84 -0.70
C THR A 17 31.74 3.83 -1.54
N SER A 18 31.15 2.65 -1.69
CA SER A 18 29.79 2.50 -2.19
C SER A 18 28.82 3.07 -1.15
N MET A 19 28.33 4.28 -1.36
CA MET A 19 27.23 4.85 -0.58
C MET A 19 25.95 4.08 -0.96
N LEU A 20 25.59 3.07 -0.17
CA LEU A 20 24.24 2.50 -0.19
C LEU A 20 23.30 3.57 0.37
N ALA A 21 22.66 4.32 -0.53
CA ALA A 21 21.54 5.17 -0.17
C ALA A 21 20.37 4.26 0.22
N GLY A 22 20.17 4.05 1.52
CA GLY A 22 18.94 3.48 2.04
C GLY A 22 17.80 4.45 1.75
N ALA A 23 16.76 3.99 1.08
CA ALA A 23 15.53 4.78 0.93
C ALA A 23 14.99 5.11 2.33
N ALA A 24 14.73 6.39 2.59
CA ALA A 24 14.18 6.82 3.86
C ALA A 24 12.77 6.23 4.04
N GLU A 25 12.57 5.44 5.09
CA GLU A 25 11.24 4.93 5.44
C GLU A 25 10.35 6.08 5.92
N ILE A 26 9.13 6.20 5.37
CA ILE A 26 8.15 7.16 5.89
C ILE A 26 7.59 6.59 7.20
N PRO A 27 7.64 7.33 8.33
CA PRO A 27 7.01 6.90 9.57
C PRO A 27 5.52 6.63 9.35
N ARG A 28 5.06 5.45 9.79
CA ARG A 28 3.67 5.03 9.62
C ARG A 28 2.82 5.42 10.82
N THR A 29 1.54 5.67 10.55
CA THR A 29 0.55 5.95 11.60
C THR A 29 0.13 4.65 12.28
N GLU A 30 0.14 4.60 13.61
CA GLU A 30 -0.33 3.42 14.37
C GLU A 30 -1.82 3.18 14.13
N ALA A 31 -2.19 1.92 13.89
CA ALA A 31 -3.56 1.48 13.70
C ALA A 31 -4.34 1.60 15.02
N PRO A 32 -5.55 2.17 15.01
CA PRO A 32 -6.43 2.12 16.17
C PRO A 32 -6.72 0.68 16.59
N ALA A 33 -6.79 0.43 17.90
CA ALA A 33 -7.03 -0.92 18.42
C ALA A 33 -8.36 -1.48 17.92
N GLY A 34 -8.31 -2.68 17.33
CA GLY A 34 -9.50 -3.34 16.78
C GLY A 34 -9.99 -2.78 15.45
N ALA A 35 -9.22 -1.88 14.80
CA ALA A 35 -9.58 -1.36 13.49
C ALA A 35 -9.66 -2.47 12.44
N LYS A 36 -10.75 -2.48 11.67
CA LYS A 36 -10.98 -3.41 10.55
C LYS A 36 -11.59 -2.68 9.38
N VAL A 37 -11.35 -3.22 8.19
CA VAL A 37 -12.01 -2.81 6.95
C VAL A 37 -12.57 -4.04 6.25
N THR A 38 -13.75 -3.91 5.63
CA THR A 38 -14.45 -5.03 4.98
C THR A 38 -15.10 -4.60 3.68
N ILE A 39 -15.10 -5.49 2.69
CA ILE A 39 -16.02 -5.38 1.55
C ILE A 39 -17.36 -5.99 2.02
N VAL A 40 -18.36 -5.13 2.19
CA VAL A 40 -19.72 -5.52 2.62
C VAL A 40 -20.48 -6.18 1.47
N SER A 41 -20.29 -5.68 0.26
CA SER A 41 -20.77 -6.29 -0.98
C SER A 41 -19.86 -5.89 -2.15
N PRO A 42 -19.70 -6.72 -3.18
CA PRO A 42 -20.28 -8.05 -3.35
C PRO A 42 -19.70 -9.08 -2.37
N ALA A 43 -20.40 -10.20 -2.20
CA ALA A 43 -19.89 -11.33 -1.43
C ALA A 43 -18.75 -12.02 -2.20
N ASP A 44 -17.86 -12.69 -1.46
CA ASP A 44 -16.83 -13.54 -2.05
C ASP A 44 -17.45 -14.68 -2.89
N GLY A 45 -16.97 -14.84 -4.11
CA GLY A 45 -17.50 -15.77 -5.11
C GLY A 45 -18.70 -15.26 -5.91
N ALA A 46 -19.15 -14.01 -5.72
CA ALA A 46 -20.32 -13.49 -6.43
C ALA A 46 -20.09 -13.35 -7.94
N THR A 47 -21.13 -13.63 -8.72
CA THR A 47 -21.22 -13.24 -10.13
C THR A 47 -21.92 -11.89 -10.26
N VAL A 48 -21.31 -10.95 -10.97
CA VAL A 48 -21.76 -9.56 -11.08
C VAL A 48 -21.84 -9.11 -12.55
N ASP A 49 -22.63 -8.07 -12.82
CA ASP A 49 -22.61 -7.36 -14.10
C ASP A 49 -21.27 -6.63 -14.33
N LYS A 50 -21.00 -6.21 -15.58
CA LYS A 50 -19.79 -5.44 -15.94
C LYS A 50 -19.58 -4.23 -15.05
N THR A 51 -20.65 -3.49 -14.80
CA THR A 51 -20.67 -2.37 -13.86
C THR A 51 -21.43 -2.81 -12.62
N PHE A 52 -20.77 -2.73 -11.46
CA PHE A 52 -21.35 -3.17 -10.20
C PHE A 52 -20.87 -2.31 -9.04
N LYS A 53 -21.70 -2.26 -8.00
CA LYS A 53 -21.42 -1.50 -6.79
C LYS A 53 -20.58 -2.33 -5.81
N VAL A 54 -19.52 -1.71 -5.28
CA VAL A 54 -18.74 -2.23 -4.16
C VAL A 54 -19.02 -1.36 -2.94
N LYS A 55 -19.43 -1.98 -1.83
CA LYS A 55 -19.70 -1.31 -0.56
C LYS A 55 -18.62 -1.65 0.45
N PHE A 56 -18.15 -0.63 1.14
CA PHE A 56 -17.08 -0.67 2.11
C PHE A 56 -17.65 -0.59 3.52
N GLY A 57 -16.93 -1.11 4.49
CA GLY A 57 -17.26 -1.02 5.91
C GLY A 57 -15.99 -0.90 6.73
N VAL A 58 -16.10 -0.19 7.86
CA VAL A 58 -15.04 -0.09 8.86
C VAL A 58 -15.59 -0.34 10.26
N GLU A 59 -14.75 -0.87 11.14
CA GLU A 59 -14.98 -1.04 12.57
C GLU A 59 -13.75 -0.51 13.31
N GLY A 60 -13.91 0.14 14.46
CA GLY A 60 -12.77 0.58 15.30
C GLY A 60 -11.95 1.74 14.75
N ILE A 61 -12.36 2.37 13.64
CA ILE A 61 -11.69 3.54 13.04
C ILE A 61 -12.74 4.47 12.40
N ALA A 62 -12.49 5.78 12.45
CA ALA A 62 -13.31 6.78 11.77
C ALA A 62 -12.72 7.15 10.40
N LEU A 63 -13.57 7.53 9.45
CA LEU A 63 -13.15 7.97 8.14
C LEU A 63 -13.03 9.49 8.08
N ALA A 64 -12.01 10.00 7.40
CA ALA A 64 -11.83 11.41 7.10
C ALA A 64 -11.25 11.60 5.69
N PRO A 65 -11.41 12.77 5.06
CA PRO A 65 -10.73 13.07 3.81
C PRO A 65 -9.21 12.96 3.92
N ALA A 66 -8.55 12.60 2.82
CA ALA A 66 -7.09 12.67 2.74
C ALA A 66 -6.60 14.10 3.05
N GLY A 67 -5.48 14.21 3.75
CA GLY A 67 -4.93 15.47 4.27
C GLY A 67 -5.55 15.98 5.57
N ASP A 68 -6.67 15.41 6.04
CA ASP A 68 -7.26 15.76 7.33
C ASP A 68 -6.30 15.40 8.48
N GLN A 69 -6.21 16.27 9.49
CA GLN A 69 -5.26 16.13 10.60
C GLN A 69 -5.86 15.43 11.82
N THR A 70 -7.13 15.02 11.76
CA THR A 70 -7.80 14.31 12.85
C THR A 70 -7.09 12.99 13.11
N ALA A 71 -6.59 12.82 14.33
CA ALA A 71 -5.90 11.60 14.73
C ALA A 71 -6.80 10.37 14.61
N ASN A 72 -6.20 9.21 14.33
CA ASN A 72 -6.91 7.92 14.24
C ASN A 72 -8.03 7.90 13.19
N THR A 73 -7.84 8.64 12.09
CA THR A 73 -8.73 8.63 10.94
C THR A 73 -7.97 8.25 9.67
N GLY A 74 -8.69 7.66 8.72
CA GLY A 74 -8.14 7.28 7.42
C GLY A 74 -9.20 7.26 6.33
N HIS A 75 -8.84 6.69 5.19
CA HIS A 75 -9.75 6.54 4.07
C HIS A 75 -9.47 5.27 3.26
N HIS A 76 -10.44 4.88 2.43
CA HIS A 76 -10.38 3.62 1.68
C HIS A 76 -9.53 3.72 0.42
N HIS A 77 -8.89 2.59 0.10
CA HIS A 77 -8.38 2.26 -1.22
C HIS A 77 -8.96 0.92 -1.63
N LEU A 78 -9.37 0.78 -2.90
CA LEU A 78 -9.80 -0.50 -3.47
C LEU A 78 -8.70 -1.01 -4.40
N LEU A 79 -8.14 -2.15 -4.03
CA LEU A 79 -7.16 -2.90 -4.79
C LEU A 79 -7.92 -3.90 -5.68
N ILE A 80 -7.67 -3.84 -6.99
CA ILE A 80 -8.29 -4.67 -8.02
C ILE A 80 -7.19 -5.49 -8.68
N ASP A 81 -7.28 -6.82 -8.62
CA ASP A 81 -6.30 -7.74 -9.23
C ASP A 81 -4.86 -7.52 -8.76
N VAL A 82 -4.71 -7.15 -7.48
CA VAL A 82 -3.41 -6.98 -6.84
C VAL A 82 -3.06 -8.24 -6.06
N ASP A 83 -1.99 -8.93 -6.45
CA ASP A 83 -1.56 -10.17 -5.80
C ASP A 83 -0.88 -9.92 -4.44
N GLN A 84 0.05 -8.97 -4.40
CA GLN A 84 0.82 -8.58 -3.23
C GLN A 84 0.45 -7.17 -2.79
N LEU A 85 0.28 -6.95 -1.49
CA LEU A 85 -0.01 -5.62 -0.96
C LEU A 85 1.11 -4.63 -1.33
N PRO A 86 0.78 -3.34 -1.51
CA PRO A 86 1.76 -2.28 -1.68
C PRO A 86 2.79 -2.23 -0.56
N ALA A 87 3.88 -1.52 -0.80
CA ALA A 87 4.88 -1.25 0.23
C ALA A 87 4.25 -0.46 1.38
N GLU A 88 4.37 -0.97 2.60
CA GLU A 88 3.64 -0.43 3.75
C GLU A 88 4.14 0.95 4.22
N ASN A 89 5.34 1.36 3.79
CA ASN A 89 6.02 2.60 4.16
C ASN A 89 6.06 3.63 3.02
N LEU A 90 5.26 3.43 1.97
CA LEU A 90 5.07 4.36 0.87
C LEU A 90 3.58 4.65 0.71
N PRO A 91 3.20 5.77 0.07
CA PRO A 91 1.83 5.97 -0.34
C PRO A 91 1.35 4.83 -1.22
N ILE A 92 0.11 4.39 -1.00
CA ILE A 92 -0.55 3.40 -1.87
C ILE A 92 -0.51 3.93 -3.30
N PRO A 93 -0.09 3.12 -4.29
CA PRO A 93 0.02 3.55 -5.69
C PRO A 93 -1.28 4.17 -6.19
N MET A 94 -1.16 5.10 -7.14
CA MET A 94 -2.32 5.67 -7.84
C MET A 94 -2.26 5.21 -9.30
N ASP A 95 -2.92 4.10 -9.58
CA ASP A 95 -2.95 3.48 -10.90
C ASP A 95 -4.30 2.79 -11.16
N ALA A 96 -4.41 2.05 -12.26
CA ALA A 96 -5.65 1.37 -12.65
C ALA A 96 -6.10 0.26 -11.68
N ASN A 97 -5.17 -0.28 -10.88
CA ASN A 97 -5.41 -1.37 -9.93
C ASN A 97 -5.62 -0.87 -8.51
N HIS A 98 -5.33 0.41 -8.23
CA HIS A 98 -5.45 1.02 -6.91
C HIS A 98 -6.35 2.26 -6.99
N LEU A 99 -7.63 2.10 -6.66
CA LEU A 99 -8.59 3.19 -6.68
C LEU A 99 -8.64 3.90 -5.34
N HIS A 100 -8.60 5.25 -5.37
CA HIS A 100 -8.52 6.10 -4.18
C HIS A 100 -9.87 6.66 -3.78
N PHE A 101 -10.21 6.57 -2.50
CA PHE A 101 -11.44 7.12 -1.92
C PHE A 101 -11.12 8.11 -0.77
N GLY A 102 -10.26 9.08 -1.08
CA GLY A 102 -9.77 10.11 -0.16
C GLY A 102 -10.80 11.18 0.26
N LYS A 103 -12.10 10.99 0.03
CA LYS A 103 -13.18 11.85 0.55
C LYS A 103 -14.06 11.10 1.55
N ALA A 104 -13.50 10.07 2.21
CA ALA A 104 -14.22 9.19 3.12
C ALA A 104 -15.42 8.46 2.46
N GLN A 105 -15.33 8.12 1.17
CA GLN A 105 -16.39 7.37 0.51
C GLN A 105 -16.49 5.95 1.09
N THR A 106 -17.71 5.44 1.15
CA THR A 106 -18.03 4.10 1.68
C THR A 106 -18.58 3.16 0.62
N GLU A 107 -18.69 3.61 -0.62
CA GLU A 107 -19.04 2.78 -1.76
C GLU A 107 -18.55 3.40 -3.07
N THR A 108 -18.53 2.56 -4.11
CA THR A 108 -18.22 2.98 -5.47
C THR A 108 -18.92 2.08 -6.48
N GLU A 109 -19.01 2.53 -7.73
CA GLU A 109 -19.30 1.67 -8.87
C GLU A 109 -18.00 1.45 -9.65
N VAL A 110 -17.68 0.19 -9.92
CA VAL A 110 -16.55 -0.19 -10.77
C VAL A 110 -17.07 -0.82 -12.05
N THR A 111 -16.33 -0.62 -13.15
CA THR A 111 -16.58 -1.33 -14.40
C THR A 111 -15.37 -2.18 -14.73
N LEU A 112 -15.57 -3.50 -14.82
CA LEU A 112 -14.51 -4.47 -15.08
C LEU A 112 -14.83 -5.28 -16.34
N THR A 113 -13.78 -5.86 -16.93
CA THR A 113 -13.92 -6.77 -18.06
C THR A 113 -14.57 -8.09 -17.64
N PRO A 114 -15.24 -8.83 -18.53
CA PRO A 114 -15.70 -10.19 -18.22
C PRO A 114 -14.54 -11.10 -17.78
N GLY A 115 -14.74 -11.87 -16.72
CA GLY A 115 -13.70 -12.73 -16.15
C GLY A 115 -13.67 -12.75 -14.63
N LYS A 116 -12.65 -13.41 -14.08
CA LYS A 116 -12.43 -13.51 -12.64
C LYS A 116 -11.55 -12.35 -12.18
N HIS A 117 -12.00 -11.62 -11.17
CA HIS A 117 -11.28 -10.50 -10.57
C HIS A 117 -11.17 -10.68 -9.06
N THR A 118 -10.11 -10.13 -8.47
CA THR A 118 -9.96 -10.03 -7.01
C THR A 118 -10.14 -8.61 -6.54
N LEU A 119 -10.78 -8.44 -5.38
CA LEU A 119 -11.01 -7.14 -4.74
C LEU A 119 -10.52 -7.20 -3.30
N GLN A 120 -9.83 -6.17 -2.85
CA GLN A 120 -9.40 -6.00 -1.47
C GLN A 120 -9.42 -4.52 -1.09
N LEU A 121 -9.80 -4.21 0.15
CA LEU A 121 -9.67 -2.86 0.69
C LEU A 121 -8.39 -2.75 1.51
N GLU A 122 -7.77 -1.57 1.45
CA GLU A 122 -6.67 -1.14 2.31
C GLU A 122 -6.96 0.27 2.83
N LEU A 123 -6.76 0.51 4.13
CA LEU A 123 -6.87 1.87 4.67
C LEU A 123 -5.53 2.58 4.62
N GLY A 124 -5.54 3.79 4.07
CA GLY A 124 -4.44 4.74 4.17
C GLY A 124 -4.75 5.83 5.19
N ASP A 125 -3.70 6.37 5.81
CA ASP A 125 -3.78 7.56 6.64
C ASP A 125 -3.97 8.84 5.79
N LYS A 126 -3.83 10.02 6.40
CA LYS A 126 -3.97 11.30 5.71
C LYS A 126 -3.05 11.48 4.48
N ASN A 127 -1.95 10.74 4.40
CA ASN A 127 -0.97 10.80 3.33
C ASN A 127 -1.07 9.60 2.36
N HIS A 128 -2.15 8.80 2.45
CA HIS A 128 -2.33 7.55 1.72
C HIS A 128 -1.30 6.46 2.11
N VAL A 129 -0.64 6.60 3.26
CA VAL A 129 0.33 5.61 3.75
C VAL A 129 -0.41 4.56 4.58
N PRO A 130 -0.16 3.26 4.40
CA PRO A 130 -0.79 2.22 5.21
C PRO A 130 -0.51 2.37 6.71
N PHE A 131 -1.54 2.15 7.53
CA PHE A 131 -1.42 2.09 9.00
C PHE A 131 -0.49 0.97 9.46
N ASN A 132 0.02 1.04 10.69
CA ASN A 132 0.83 0.01 11.34
C ASN A 132 0.09 -0.65 12.52
N PRO A 133 -0.23 -1.96 12.49
CA PRO A 133 -0.14 -2.86 11.34
C PRO A 133 -1.11 -2.45 10.22
N VAL A 134 -0.90 -2.98 9.01
CA VAL A 134 -1.75 -2.71 7.85
C VAL A 134 -3.21 -3.11 8.15
N ILE A 135 -4.14 -2.22 7.84
CA ILE A 135 -5.58 -2.48 7.95
C ILE A 135 -6.13 -2.81 6.56
N VAL A 136 -6.31 -4.11 6.29
CA VAL A 136 -6.84 -4.64 5.02
C VAL A 136 -8.05 -5.53 5.24
N SER A 137 -8.91 -5.61 4.23
CA SER A 137 -10.03 -6.56 4.23
C SER A 137 -9.56 -7.96 3.85
N LYS A 138 -10.42 -8.94 4.07
CA LYS A 138 -10.34 -10.20 3.33
C LYS A 138 -10.33 -9.87 1.83
N LYS A 139 -9.40 -10.48 1.08
CA LYS A 139 -9.44 -10.50 -0.39
C LYS A 139 -10.60 -11.37 -0.84
N ILE A 140 -11.47 -10.83 -1.70
CA ILE A 140 -12.60 -11.57 -2.28
C ILE A 140 -12.37 -11.80 -3.76
N THR A 141 -13.02 -12.81 -4.31
CA THR A 141 -13.09 -13.07 -5.76
C THR A 141 -14.48 -12.74 -6.28
N VAL A 142 -14.57 -12.13 -7.44
CA VAL A 142 -15.83 -11.96 -8.18
C VAL A 142 -15.70 -12.45 -9.60
N THR A 143 -16.81 -12.89 -10.20
CA THR A 143 -16.88 -13.24 -11.63
C THR A 143 -17.76 -12.25 -12.37
N VAL A 144 -17.18 -11.51 -13.30
CA VAL A 144 -17.88 -10.54 -14.13
C VAL A 144 -18.39 -11.23 -15.40
N LYS A 145 -19.68 -11.07 -15.72
CA LYS A 145 -20.33 -11.65 -16.91
C LYS A 145 -20.30 -10.74 -18.14
#